data_AF-A0A176SZV3-F1
#
_entry.id   AF-A0A176SZV3-F1
#
_cell.length_a   1.000
_cell.length_b   1.000
_cell.length_c   1.000
_cell.angle_alpha   90.00
_cell.angle_beta   90.00
_cell.angle_gamma   90.00
#
_symmetry.space_group_name_H-M   'P 1'
#
loop_
_entity.id
_entity.type
_entity.pdbx_description
1 polymer ?
#
loop_
_entity_poly.entity_id
_entity_poly.type
_entity_poly.pdbx_seq_one_letter_code
_entity_poly.pdbx_strand_id
1 'polypeptide(L)'
;EQLEKSVSKIYENIISKNNGKYPSEIKLFGNNEISDRLKELTGANYKEIVEKFNVETPIVSENSIYKLTGCLKHNCPAYMITILYDSIMDNLNVIVDRNGKIMEFKEKEKIHLTETLKRK
;
A
#
# COMPACT_ATOMS: atom_id res chain seq x y z
N GLU A 1 -6.62 -33.23 -20.43
CA GLU A 1 -5.81 -32.19 -19.74
C GLU A 1 -6.38 -31.81 -18.38
N GLN A 2 -5.60 -31.97 -17.31
CA GLN A 2 -5.82 -31.24 -16.06
C GLN A 2 -4.99 -29.95 -16.15
N LEU A 3 -5.62 -28.82 -16.46
CA LEU A 3 -5.00 -27.52 -16.23
C LEU A 3 -4.94 -27.32 -14.71
N GLU A 4 -3.82 -27.67 -14.12
CA GLU A 4 -3.45 -27.19 -12.79
C GLU A 4 -3.39 -25.66 -12.87
N LYS A 5 -4.50 -25.02 -12.49
CA LYS A 5 -4.50 -23.62 -12.07
C LYS A 5 -3.47 -23.56 -10.94
N SER A 6 -2.30 -22.99 -11.21
CA SER A 6 -1.36 -22.57 -10.19
C SER A 6 -2.07 -21.49 -9.37
N VAL A 7 -2.90 -21.90 -8.41
CA VAL A 7 -3.51 -21.00 -7.44
C VAL A 7 -2.39 -20.67 -6.47
N SER A 8 -1.59 -19.68 -6.84
CA SER A 8 -0.73 -19.01 -5.87
C SER A 8 -1.62 -18.61 -4.70
N LYS A 9 -1.26 -19.00 -3.48
CA LYS A 9 -2.02 -18.69 -2.28
C LYS A 9 -2.14 -17.17 -2.17
N ILE A 10 -3.34 -16.64 -2.41
CA ILE A 10 -3.63 -15.22 -2.27
C ILE A 10 -4.07 -14.98 -0.83
N TYR A 11 -3.27 -14.20 -0.11
CA TYR A 11 -3.60 -13.66 1.20
C TYR A 11 -4.58 -12.52 1.01
N GLU A 12 -5.81 -12.78 1.43
CA GLU A 12 -6.86 -11.79 1.33
C GLU A 12 -6.91 -10.92 2.59
N ASN A 13 -6.92 -9.61 2.41
CA ASN A 13 -7.08 -8.64 3.49
C ASN A 13 -8.03 -7.51 3.05
N ILE A 14 -8.14 -6.47 3.87
CA ILE A 14 -9.00 -5.32 3.57
C ILE A 14 -8.57 -4.55 2.32
N ILE A 15 -7.28 -4.56 1.94
CA ILE A 15 -6.79 -3.92 0.72
C ILE A 15 -7.21 -4.76 -0.50
N SER A 16 -6.89 -6.06 -0.48
CA SER A 16 -7.09 -6.93 -1.63
C SER A 16 -8.57 -7.12 -1.98
N LYS A 17 -9.44 -7.11 -0.96
CA LYS A 17 -10.90 -7.21 -1.11
C LYS A 17 -11.58 -5.93 -1.58
N ASN A 18 -10.86 -4.80 -1.62
CA ASN A 18 -11.45 -3.50 -1.92
C ASN A 18 -10.70 -2.73 -3.02
N ASN A 19 -10.21 -3.45 -4.03
CA ASN A 19 -9.68 -2.85 -5.25
C ASN A 19 -10.69 -1.87 -5.86
N GLY A 20 -10.22 -0.70 -6.30
CA GLY A 20 -11.02 0.40 -6.82
C GLY A 20 -11.64 1.32 -5.76
N LYS A 21 -11.57 0.97 -4.47
CA LYS A 21 -12.06 1.82 -3.37
C LYS A 21 -10.96 2.67 -2.78
N TYR A 22 -11.35 3.73 -2.10
CA TYR A 22 -10.45 4.61 -1.39
C TYR A 22 -10.06 4.05 0.00
N PRO A 23 -8.79 4.14 0.42
CA PRO A 23 -8.31 3.77 1.76
C PRO A 23 -9.18 4.28 2.93
N SER A 24 -9.73 5.49 2.84
CA SER A 24 -10.65 6.09 3.81
C SER A 24 -12.02 5.40 3.83
N GLU A 25 -12.55 4.99 2.67
CA GLU A 25 -13.85 4.28 2.59
C GLU A 25 -13.78 2.95 3.33
N ILE A 26 -12.65 2.25 3.19
CA ILE A 26 -12.42 0.96 3.84
C ILE A 26 -11.85 1.10 5.25
N LYS A 27 -11.62 2.34 5.72
CA LYS A 27 -10.98 2.63 7.00
C LYS A 27 -9.66 1.87 7.18
N LEU A 28 -8.78 1.94 6.18
CA LEU A 28 -7.52 1.18 6.13
C LEU A 28 -6.71 1.29 7.44
N PHE A 29 -6.47 2.53 7.90
CA PHE A 29 -5.73 2.81 9.12
C PHE A 29 -6.54 2.60 10.41
N GLY A 30 -7.85 2.39 10.28
CA GLY A 30 -8.72 1.98 11.38
C GLY A 30 -8.86 0.45 11.49
N ASN A 31 -8.32 -0.31 10.53
CA ASN A 31 -8.31 -1.76 10.57
C ASN A 31 -7.10 -2.23 11.36
N ASN A 32 -7.33 -2.95 12.47
CA ASN A 32 -6.25 -3.41 13.35
C ASN A 32 -5.19 -4.26 12.63
N GLU A 33 -5.58 -5.14 11.69
CA GLU A 33 -4.63 -6.00 10.96
C GLU A 33 -3.61 -5.19 10.16
N ILE A 34 -4.07 -4.19 9.40
CA ILE A 34 -3.18 -3.36 8.58
C ILE A 34 -2.53 -2.25 9.40
N SER A 35 -3.27 -1.64 10.33
CA SER A 35 -2.77 -0.58 11.21
C SER A 35 -1.61 -1.06 12.07
N ASP A 36 -1.72 -2.24 12.71
CA ASP A 36 -0.60 -2.79 13.50
C ASP A 36 0.61 -3.07 12.62
N ARG A 37 0.42 -3.72 11.46
CA ARG A 37 1.52 -3.99 10.52
C ARG A 37 2.21 -2.71 10.05
N LEU A 38 1.45 -1.69 9.66
CA LEU A 38 1.99 -0.39 9.28
C LEU A 38 2.74 0.28 10.44
N LYS A 39 2.23 0.15 11.67
CA LYS A 39 2.85 0.71 12.87
C LYS A 39 4.15 -0.01 13.22
N GLU A 40 4.20 -1.33 13.14
CA GLU A 40 5.43 -2.11 13.33
C GLU A 40 6.46 -1.78 12.24
N LEU A 41 6.00 -1.67 10.99
CA LEU A 41 6.84 -1.40 9.82
C LEU A 41 7.45 0.00 9.82
N THR A 42 6.64 1.02 10.10
CA THR A 42 7.04 2.43 9.99
C THR A 42 7.44 3.04 11.33
N GLY A 43 7.14 2.35 12.43
CA GLY A 43 7.48 2.74 13.79
C GLY A 43 6.96 4.14 14.13
N ALA A 44 7.88 5.03 14.51
CA ALA A 44 7.58 6.41 14.84
C ALA A 44 6.95 7.21 13.68
N ASN A 45 7.15 6.79 12.43
CA ASN A 45 6.59 7.49 11.27
C ASN A 45 5.11 7.19 11.04
N TYR A 46 4.55 6.15 11.66
CA TYR A 46 3.17 5.73 11.43
C TYR A 46 2.17 6.86 11.66
N LYS A 47 2.30 7.56 12.79
CA LYS A 47 1.40 8.66 13.16
C LYS A 47 1.43 9.76 12.10
N GLU A 48 2.62 10.15 11.65
CA GLU A 48 2.76 11.16 10.61
C GLU A 48 2.17 10.68 9.28
N ILE A 49 2.40 9.42 8.91
CA ILE A 49 1.82 8.83 7.70
C ILE A 49 0.29 8.96 7.73
N VAL A 50 -0.37 8.51 8.79
CA VAL A 50 -1.83 8.59 8.94
C VAL A 50 -2.31 10.05 8.91
N GLU A 51 -1.63 10.96 9.60
CA GLU A 51 -2.00 12.39 9.64
C GLU A 51 -1.80 13.09 8.29
N LYS A 52 -0.81 12.66 7.49
CA LYS A 52 -0.49 13.26 6.19
C LYS A 52 -1.25 12.61 5.03
N PHE A 53 -1.81 11.41 5.20
CA PHE A 53 -2.62 10.69 4.21
C PHE A 53 -4.01 11.32 4.05
N ASN A 54 -4.09 12.52 3.46
CA ASN A 54 -5.34 13.28 3.37
C ASN A 54 -6.00 13.21 1.98
N VAL A 55 -5.19 13.33 0.92
CA VAL A 55 -5.64 13.20 -0.47
C VAL A 55 -5.15 11.86 -0.97
N GLU A 56 -6.07 10.93 -1.05
CA GLU A 56 -5.82 9.55 -1.39
C GLU A 56 -6.34 9.19 -2.77
N THR A 57 -5.73 8.20 -3.37
CA THR A 57 -6.15 7.60 -4.65
C THR A 57 -6.84 6.27 -4.39
N PRO A 58 -7.73 5.84 -5.30
CA PRO A 58 -8.33 4.52 -5.18
C PRO A 58 -7.25 3.44 -5.23
N ILE A 59 -7.48 2.36 -4.50
CA ILE A 59 -6.63 1.18 -4.53
C ILE A 59 -6.64 0.63 -5.95
N VAL A 60 -5.46 0.42 -6.52
CA VAL A 60 -5.29 -0.21 -7.83
C VAL A 60 -4.50 -1.49 -7.67
N SER A 61 -4.96 -2.57 -8.28
CA SER A 61 -4.26 -3.85 -8.26
C SER A 61 -3.67 -4.19 -9.63
N GLU A 62 -2.49 -4.79 -9.63
CA GLU A 62 -1.91 -5.42 -10.81
C GLU A 62 -1.03 -6.61 -10.40
N ASN A 63 -1.18 -7.76 -11.06
CA ASN A 63 -0.44 -8.99 -10.76
C ASN A 63 -0.47 -9.35 -9.26
N SER A 64 -1.63 -9.23 -8.61
CA SER A 64 -1.81 -9.51 -7.17
C SER A 64 -1.04 -8.57 -6.22
N ILE A 65 -0.47 -7.48 -6.75
CA ILE A 65 0.11 -6.37 -6.01
C ILE A 65 -0.88 -5.21 -6.02
N TYR A 66 -1.21 -4.71 -4.84
CA TYR A 66 -2.10 -3.58 -4.64
C TYR A 66 -1.25 -2.35 -4.33
N LYS A 67 -1.54 -1.25 -5.02
CA LYS A 67 -0.96 0.07 -4.78
C LYS A 67 -2.07 1.03 -4.40
N LEU A 68 -1.79 1.82 -3.38
CA LEU A 68 -2.59 2.97 -3.00
C LEU A 68 -1.63 4.10 -2.66
N THR A 69 -2.06 5.31 -2.95
CA THR A 69 -1.23 6.49 -2.74
C THR A 69 -2.03 7.52 -1.98
N GLY A 70 -1.39 8.20 -1.05
CA GLY A 70 -1.95 9.31 -0.30
C GLY A 70 -0.95 10.43 -0.23
N CYS A 71 -1.42 11.67 -0.20
CA CYS A 71 -0.56 12.82 -0.09
C CYS A 71 -1.23 13.91 0.74
N LEU A 72 -0.44 14.93 1.08
CA LEU A 72 -0.92 16.04 1.90
C LEU A 72 -1.83 16.97 1.06
N LYS A 73 -3.03 17.28 1.56
CA LYS A 73 -4.13 17.99 0.83
C LYS A 73 -3.77 19.32 0.18
N HIS A 74 -2.74 20.00 0.67
CA HIS A 74 -2.25 21.27 0.14
C HIS A 74 -0.81 21.21 -0.37
N ASN A 75 -0.11 20.09 -0.15
CA ASN A 75 1.31 19.98 -0.42
C ASN A 75 1.66 18.56 -0.89
N CYS A 76 0.87 18.05 -1.83
CA CYS A 76 1.02 16.72 -2.40
C CYS A 76 2.44 16.43 -2.93
N PRO A 77 3.13 17.35 -3.66
CA PRO A 77 4.50 17.08 -4.12
C PRO A 77 5.55 17.11 -3.00
N ALA A 78 5.24 17.70 -1.84
CA ALA A 78 6.15 17.74 -0.71
C ALA A 78 6.06 16.50 0.18
N TYR A 79 4.89 15.83 0.20
CA TYR A 79 4.67 14.66 1.02
C TYR A 79 3.73 13.68 0.33
N MET A 80 4.29 12.59 -0.16
CA MET A 80 3.57 11.52 -0.84
C MET A 80 3.86 10.19 -0.14
N ILE A 81 2.83 9.41 0.10
CA ILE A 81 2.86 8.12 0.76
C ILE A 81 2.32 7.11 -0.24
N THR A 82 3.09 6.12 -0.61
CA THR A 82 2.64 5.00 -1.42
C THR A 82 2.68 3.75 -0.56
N ILE A 83 1.55 3.09 -0.38
CA ILE A 83 1.47 1.80 0.31
C ILE A 83 1.28 0.72 -0.75
N LEU A 84 2.11 -0.30 -0.65
CA LEU A 84 2.13 -1.45 -1.55
C LEU A 84 1.84 -2.71 -0.73
N TYR A 85 0.93 -3.53 -1.23
CA TYR A 85 0.60 -4.81 -0.62
C TYR A 85 0.68 -5.92 -1.66
N ASP A 86 1.53 -6.91 -1.41
CA ASP A 86 1.63 -8.11 -2.21
C ASP A 86 0.81 -9.23 -1.55
N SER A 87 -0.27 -9.62 -2.21
CA SER A 87 -1.16 -10.67 -1.71
C SER A 87 -0.65 -12.09 -1.99
N ILE A 88 0.40 -12.30 -2.80
CA ILE A 88 1.00 -13.61 -3.00
C ILE A 88 1.90 -13.97 -1.80
N MET A 89 2.66 -12.99 -1.33
CA MET A 89 3.68 -13.17 -0.29
C MET A 89 3.25 -12.68 1.10
N ASP A 90 2.05 -12.10 1.17
CA ASP A 90 1.56 -11.34 2.33
C ASP A 90 2.62 -10.33 2.79
N ASN A 91 3.07 -9.48 1.88
CA ASN A 91 4.17 -8.54 2.13
C ASN A 91 3.66 -7.12 1.97
N LEU A 92 4.04 -6.24 2.90
CA LEU A 92 3.63 -4.84 2.91
C LEU A 92 4.85 -3.92 2.81
N ASN A 93 4.79 -2.93 1.94
CA ASN A 93 5.82 -1.92 1.79
C ASN A 93 5.19 -0.53 1.86
N VAL A 94 5.88 0.42 2.48
CA VAL A 94 5.45 1.81 2.55
C VAL A 94 6.58 2.68 2.03
N ILE A 95 6.27 3.53 1.08
CA ILE A 95 7.21 4.46 0.47
C ILE A 95 6.72 5.85 0.81
N VAL A 96 7.56 6.63 1.48
CA VAL A 96 7.27 8.01 1.85
C VAL A 96 8.25 8.91 1.12
N ASP A 97 7.76 9.71 0.18
CA ASP A 97 8.50 10.81 -0.41
C ASP A 97 8.29 12.07 0.42
N ARG A 98 9.38 12.64 0.94
CA ARG A 98 9.40 13.92 1.65
C ARG A 98 10.29 14.90 0.91
N ASN A 99 9.71 15.82 0.13
CA ASN A 99 10.42 16.80 -0.68
C ASN A 99 11.55 16.16 -1.54
N GLY A 100 11.27 15.02 -2.17
CA GLY A 100 12.25 14.26 -2.96
C GLY A 100 13.16 13.33 -2.16
N LYS A 101 13.05 13.31 -0.82
CA LYS A 101 13.69 12.29 0.02
C LYS A 101 12.77 11.09 0.15
N ILE A 102 13.07 10.05 -0.62
CA ILE A 102 12.34 8.78 -0.60
C ILE A 102 12.79 7.94 0.59
N MET A 103 11.84 7.50 1.41
CA MET A 103 12.03 6.53 2.49
C MET A 103 11.18 5.31 2.22
N GLU A 104 11.83 4.15 2.10
CA GLU A 104 11.16 2.88 1.84
C GLU A 104 11.21 2.00 3.09
N PHE A 105 10.04 1.63 3.60
CA PHE A 105 9.86 0.66 4.67
C PHE A 105 9.36 -0.65 4.06
N LYS A 106 10.03 -1.75 4.37
CA LYS A 106 9.74 -3.08 3.82
C LYS A 106 9.48 -4.03 4.97
N GLU A 107 8.37 -4.76 4.94
CA GLU A 107 8.04 -5.71 6.00
C GLU A 107 8.85 -7.00 5.87
N LYS A 108 8.84 -7.62 4.69
CA LYS A 108 9.63 -8.81 4.38
C LYS A 108 10.70 -8.48 3.34
N GLU A 109 10.25 -8.13 2.15
CA GLU A 109 11.12 -7.83 1.00
C GLU A 109 10.61 -6.64 0.19
N LYS A 110 11.43 -6.15 -0.74
CA LYS A 110 11.05 -5.02 -1.59
C LYS A 110 10.05 -5.48 -2.66
N ILE A 111 8.87 -4.87 -2.70
CA ILE A 111 7.90 -5.12 -3.76
C ILE A 111 8.36 -4.41 -5.04
N HIS A 112 8.62 -5.18 -6.08
CA HIS A 112 9.02 -4.65 -7.38
C HIS A 112 7.77 -4.31 -8.21
N LEU A 113 7.47 -3.01 -8.31
CA LEU A 113 6.39 -2.54 -9.18
C LEU A 113 6.74 -2.75 -10.65
N THR A 114 5.77 -3.28 -11.39
CA THR A 114 5.77 -3.29 -12.86
C THR A 114 5.71 -1.86 -13.42
N GLU A 115 6.22 -1.66 -14.63
CA GLU A 115 6.12 -0.38 -15.37
C GLU A 115 4.68 0.14 -15.44
N THR A 116 3.71 -0.75 -15.62
CA THR A 116 2.29 -0.38 -15.73
C THR A 116 1.73 0.11 -14.40
N LEU A 117 2.02 -0.57 -13.28
CA LEU A 117 1.58 -0.14 -11.96
C LEU A 117 2.28 1.14 -11.48
N LYS A 118 3.48 1.45 -11.97
CA LYS A 118 4.13 2.75 -11.75
C LYS A 118 3.41 3.90 -12.47
N ARG A 119 2.80 3.63 -13.64
CA ARG A 119 2.12 4.63 -14.47
C ARG A 119 0.65 4.88 -14.10
N LYS A 120 0.01 3.91 -13.43
CA LYS A 120 -1.35 4.05 -12.86
C LYS A 120 -1.34 4.90 -11.60
#